data_AF-A0A8H3X4D0-F1
#
_entry.id   AF-A0A8H3X4D0-F1
#
_cell.length_a   1.000
_cell.length_b   1.000
_cell.length_c   1.000
_cell.angle_alpha   90.00
_cell.angle_beta   90.00
_cell.angle_gamma   90.00
#
_symmetry.space_group_name_H-M   'P 1'
#
loop_
_entity.id
_entity.type
_entity.pdbx_description
1 polymer ?
#
loop_
_entity_poly.entity_id
_entity_poly.type
_entity_poly.pdbx_seq_one_letter_code
_entity_poly.pdbx_strand_id
1 'polypeptide(L)'
;MDQIKIVERKELVNKKFSEVLKNLKEIDSNYTTKPIEKSFNWNEIASGIKDIEGECRKSWRYWSDEFNQNRECLSMCIWASKDNAIEASKKPQHTAAKKLANMSNYEFYVLEKYVLKKKMNETEIKIIQIIQNASI
;
A
#
# COMPACT_ATOMS: atom_id res chain seq x y z
N MET A 1 -10.27 -27.33 -18.85
CA MET A 1 -9.21 -27.65 -17.87
C MET A 1 -8.30 -26.45 -17.54
N ASP A 2 -8.39 -25.31 -18.24
CA ASP A 2 -7.44 -24.18 -18.08
C ASP A 2 -7.83 -23.09 -17.07
N GLN A 3 -9.12 -22.88 -16.79
CA GLN A 3 -9.52 -21.80 -15.87
C GLN A 3 -9.15 -22.06 -14.41
N ILE A 4 -9.17 -23.32 -13.97
CA ILE A 4 -8.84 -23.71 -12.59
C ILE A 4 -7.37 -23.35 -12.27
N LYS A 5 -6.44 -23.68 -13.19
CA LYS A 5 -5.00 -23.36 -13.03
C LYS A 5 -4.73 -21.84 -12.95
N ILE A 6 -5.49 -21.03 -13.69
CA ILE A 6 -5.34 -19.57 -13.67
C ILE A 6 -5.80 -18.99 -12.33
N VAL A 7 -6.91 -19.51 -11.77
CA VAL A 7 -7.44 -19.05 -10.49
C VAL A 7 -6.48 -19.41 -9.34
N GLU A 8 -6.02 -20.66 -9.28
CA GLU A 8 -5.05 -21.14 -8.28
C GLU A 8 -3.75 -20.33 -8.32
N ARG A 9 -3.24 -20.03 -9.52
CA ARG A 9 -2.04 -19.21 -9.71
C ARG A 9 -2.23 -17.79 -9.18
N LYS A 10 -3.37 -17.15 -9.44
CA LYS A 10 -3.68 -15.80 -8.93
C LYS A 10 -3.80 -15.79 -7.41
N GLU A 11 -4.38 -16.82 -6.81
CA GLU A 11 -4.48 -16.94 -5.35
C GLU A 11 -3.11 -17.13 -4.69
N LEU A 12 -2.24 -17.93 -5.29
CA LEU A 12 -0.86 -18.10 -4.83
C LEU A 12 -0.07 -16.78 -4.87
N VAL A 13 -0.22 -16.01 -5.96
CA VAL A 13 0.38 -14.68 -6.11
C VAL A 13 -0.12 -13.72 -5.02
N ASN A 14 -1.42 -13.72 -4.73
CA ASN A 14 -2.00 -12.89 -3.67
C ASN A 14 -1.47 -13.25 -2.29
N LYS A 15 -1.37 -14.55 -1.98
CA LYS A 15 -0.90 -15.04 -0.69
C LYS A 15 0.56 -14.66 -0.47
N LYS A 16 1.45 -14.94 -1.42
CA LYS A 16 2.87 -14.59 -1.34
C LYS A 16 3.07 -13.09 -1.20
N PHE A 17 2.36 -12.27 -1.99
CA PHE A 17 2.50 -10.81 -1.89
C PHE A 17 2.03 -10.28 -0.53
N SER A 18 0.92 -10.82 0.01
CA SER A 18 0.46 -10.48 1.37
C SER A 18 1.48 -10.87 2.45
N GLU A 19 2.11 -12.04 2.32
CA GLU A 19 3.15 -12.50 3.24
C GLU A 19 4.38 -11.59 3.24
N VAL A 20 4.90 -11.24 2.05
CA VAL A 20 6.05 -10.32 1.95
C VAL A 20 5.69 -8.95 2.50
N LEU A 21 4.48 -8.45 2.20
CA LEU A 21 4.03 -7.16 2.70
C LEU A 21 3.99 -7.10 4.22
N LYS A 22 3.89 -8.21 4.98
CA LYS A 22 3.98 -8.19 6.46
C LYS A 22 5.32 -7.69 6.98
N ASN A 23 6.38 -7.79 6.17
CA ASN A 23 7.72 -7.34 6.52
C ASN A 23 7.94 -5.86 6.16
N LEU A 24 6.94 -5.16 5.63
CA LEU A 24 7.02 -3.72 5.38
C LEU A 24 7.15 -3.00 6.72
N LYS A 25 8.22 -2.21 6.85
CA LYS A 25 8.56 -1.40 8.03
C LYS A 25 9.16 -0.08 7.58
N GLU A 26 8.94 0.93 8.40
CA GLU A 26 9.65 2.20 8.33
C GLU A 26 11.15 1.96 8.53
N ILE A 27 11.97 2.67 7.76
CA ILE A 27 13.43 2.67 7.89
C ILE A 27 13.98 4.00 8.41
N ASP A 28 13.09 4.96 8.63
CA ASP A 28 13.40 6.32 9.08
C ASP A 28 12.30 6.81 10.02
N SER A 29 12.67 7.40 11.16
CA SER A 29 11.71 7.89 12.15
C SER A 29 10.90 9.10 11.68
N ASN A 30 11.36 9.82 10.65
CA ASN A 30 10.67 10.96 10.06
C ASN A 30 9.89 10.57 8.80
N TYR A 31 9.43 9.31 8.73
CA TYR A 31 8.71 8.78 7.57
C TYR A 31 7.43 9.58 7.23
N THR A 32 6.86 10.33 8.18
CA THR A 32 5.64 11.14 8.01
C THR A 32 5.82 12.30 7.02
N THR A 33 7.05 12.79 6.86
CA THR A 33 7.37 13.96 6.01
C THR A 33 8.34 13.63 4.88
N LYS A 34 8.78 12.38 4.76
CA LYS A 34 9.70 11.93 3.71
C LYS A 34 8.95 11.28 2.55
N PRO A 35 9.49 11.37 1.31
CA PRO A 35 8.90 10.69 0.16
C PRO A 35 8.74 9.19 0.43
N ILE A 36 7.59 8.63 0.05
CA ILE A 36 7.22 7.25 0.39
C ILE A 36 8.30 6.24 -0.03
N GLU A 37 8.96 6.47 -1.18
CA GLU A 37 10.06 5.65 -1.69
C GLU A 37 11.31 5.57 -0.80
N LYS A 38 11.50 6.54 0.10
CA LYS A 38 12.64 6.58 1.04
C LYS A 38 12.26 6.22 2.47
N SER A 39 10.96 6.11 2.75
CA SER A 39 10.44 5.95 4.10
C SER A 39 10.36 4.48 4.56
N PHE A 40 10.31 3.53 3.62
CA PHE A 40 10.12 2.11 3.93
C PHE A 40 11.19 1.21 3.28
N ASN A 41 11.31 -0.02 3.78
CA ASN A 41 12.25 -1.04 3.31
C ASN A 41 11.89 -1.68 1.94
N TRP A 42 11.53 -0.86 0.94
CA TRP A 42 11.03 -1.33 -0.35
C TRP A 42 11.96 -2.30 -1.08
N ASN A 43 13.28 -2.19 -0.91
CA ASN A 43 14.26 -3.11 -1.51
C ASN A 43 14.19 -4.53 -0.89
N GLU A 44 13.94 -4.63 0.42
CA GLU A 44 13.72 -5.92 1.09
C GLU A 44 12.40 -6.55 0.60
N ILE A 45 11.36 -5.73 0.48
CA ILE A 45 10.06 -6.14 -0.06
C ILE A 45 10.19 -6.62 -1.52
N ALA A 46 10.93 -5.88 -2.35
CA ALA A 46 11.20 -6.24 -3.73
C ALA A 46 11.90 -7.61 -3.84
N SER A 47 12.86 -7.88 -2.96
CA SER A 47 13.59 -9.14 -2.91
C SER A 47 12.70 -10.33 -2.54
N GLY A 48 11.70 -10.13 -1.68
CA GLY A 48 10.72 -11.17 -1.32
C GLY A 48 9.74 -11.54 -2.45
N ILE A 49 9.63 -10.71 -3.50
CA ILE A 49 8.68 -10.90 -4.62
C ILE A 49 9.31 -11.69 -5.78
N LYS A 50 10.56 -12.18 -5.65
CA LYS A 50 11.35 -12.78 -6.75
C LYS A 50 10.67 -13.93 -7.52
N ASP A 51 9.73 -14.65 -6.89
CA ASP A 51 9.10 -15.85 -7.49
C ASP A 51 7.58 -15.70 -7.69
N ILE A 52 7.12 -14.48 -7.95
CA ILE A 52 5.71 -14.16 -8.15
C ILE A 52 5.48 -13.74 -9.61
N GLU A 53 5.20 -14.72 -10.48
CA GLU A 53 4.67 -14.44 -11.81
C GLU A 53 3.13 -14.37 -11.78
N GLY A 54 2.57 -13.17 -11.94
CA GLY A 54 1.14 -12.95 -12.14
C GLY A 54 0.65 -11.62 -11.56
N GLU A 55 -0.61 -11.28 -11.85
CA GLU A 55 -1.23 -10.09 -11.27
C GLU A 55 -1.74 -10.39 -9.85
N CYS A 56 -1.30 -9.58 -8.89
CA CYS A 56 -1.94 -9.53 -7.58
C CYS A 56 -3.32 -8.86 -7.75
N ARG A 57 -4.38 -9.50 -7.28
CA ARG A 57 -5.76 -8.99 -7.33
C ARG A 57 -6.52 -9.04 -6.01
N LYS A 58 -5.93 -9.48 -4.89
CA LYS A 58 -6.64 -9.56 -3.59
C LYS A 58 -5.82 -9.20 -2.36
N SER A 59 -4.52 -8.92 -2.49
CA SER A 59 -3.71 -8.54 -1.33
C SER A 59 -4.01 -7.12 -0.87
N TRP A 60 -4.01 -6.93 0.44
CA TRP A 60 -4.10 -5.62 1.06
C TRP A 60 -3.37 -5.56 2.39
N ARG A 61 -2.70 -4.43 2.64
CA ARG A 61 -2.16 -4.10 3.96
C ARG A 61 -2.60 -2.70 4.32
N TYR A 62 -3.27 -2.56 5.46
CA TYR A 62 -3.51 -1.28 6.10
C TYR A 62 -2.48 -1.12 7.21
N TRP A 63 -1.80 0.02 7.20
CA TRP A 63 -0.82 0.42 8.20
C TRP A 63 -1.23 1.82 8.66
N SER A 64 -1.20 2.06 9.97
CA SER A 64 -1.52 3.35 10.56
C SER A 64 -0.73 3.44 11.85
N ASP A 65 -0.08 4.57 12.05
CA ASP A 65 0.63 4.84 13.30
C ASP A 65 -0.20 5.74 14.23
N GLU A 66 0.25 5.84 15.48
CA GLU A 66 -0.19 6.84 16.44
C GLU A 66 0.39 8.23 16.11
N PHE A 67 -0.06 9.24 16.85
CA PHE A 67 0.47 10.59 16.72
C PHE A 67 1.91 10.67 17.26
N ASN A 68 2.82 11.24 16.47
CA ASN A 68 4.18 11.55 16.91
C ASN A 68 4.20 12.78 17.84
N GLN A 69 5.38 13.18 18.32
CA GLN A 69 5.57 14.37 19.18
C GLN A 69 5.07 15.69 18.56
N ASN A 70 4.99 15.77 17.24
CA ASN A 70 4.46 16.91 16.49
C ASN A 70 2.94 16.80 16.22
N ARG A 71 2.28 15.74 16.73
CA ARG A 71 0.87 15.39 16.45
C ARG A 71 0.60 15.10 14.98
N GLU A 72 1.58 14.51 14.30
CA GLU A 72 1.43 13.98 12.94
C GLU A 72 1.26 12.46 13.00
N CYS A 73 0.51 11.90 12.06
CA CYS A 73 0.45 10.45 11.88
C CYS A 73 0.41 10.13 10.37
N LEU A 74 0.86 8.95 10.00
CA LEU A 74 0.71 8.43 8.64
C LEU A 74 -0.20 7.21 8.68
N SER A 75 -1.11 7.14 7.70
CA SER A 75 -1.81 5.91 7.38
C SER A 75 -1.57 5.57 5.91
N MET A 76 -1.31 4.30 5.64
CA MET A 76 -1.04 3.77 4.32
C MET A 76 -1.89 2.54 4.07
N CYS A 77 -2.42 2.44 2.87
CA CYS A 77 -3.05 1.23 2.39
C CYS A 77 -2.43 0.80 1.06
N ILE A 78 -2.02 -0.46 0.98
CA ILE A 78 -1.46 -1.05 -0.23
C ILE A 78 -2.50 -2.02 -0.76
N TRP A 79 -2.85 -1.89 -2.03
CA TRP A 79 -3.83 -2.76 -2.70
C TRP A 79 -3.19 -3.43 -3.90
N ALA A 80 -3.56 -4.68 -4.10
CA ALA A 80 -3.14 -5.48 -5.23
C ALA A 80 -3.65 -4.93 -6.58
N SER A 81 -4.86 -4.35 -6.59
CA SER A 81 -5.46 -3.77 -7.79
C SER A 81 -6.32 -2.54 -7.48
N LYS A 82 -6.63 -1.74 -8.51
CA LYS A 82 -7.52 -0.59 -8.42
C LYS A 82 -8.93 -0.99 -7.98
N ASP A 83 -9.46 -2.11 -8.48
CA ASP A 83 -10.81 -2.56 -8.15
C ASP A 83 -10.91 -2.91 -6.65
N ASN A 84 -9.89 -3.58 -6.12
CA ASN A 84 -9.79 -3.85 -4.69
C ASN A 84 -9.68 -2.58 -3.85
N ALA A 85 -8.92 -1.60 -4.32
CA ALA A 85 -8.82 -0.32 -3.64
C ALA A 85 -10.19 0.36 -3.55
N ILE A 86 -10.98 0.32 -4.63
CA ILE A 86 -12.34 0.88 -4.67
C ILE A 86 -13.27 0.13 -3.71
N GLU A 87 -13.27 -1.20 -3.73
CA GLU A 87 -14.12 -2.01 -2.85
C GLU A 87 -13.75 -1.84 -1.37
N ALA A 88 -12.45 -1.87 -1.06
CA ALA A 88 -11.98 -1.73 0.30
C ALA A 88 -12.14 -0.32 0.86
N SER A 89 -12.07 0.71 0.00
CA SER A 89 -12.36 2.10 0.38
C SER A 89 -13.78 2.33 0.90
N LYS A 90 -14.68 1.36 0.70
CA LYS A 90 -16.07 1.37 1.21
C LYS A 90 -16.22 0.66 2.55
N LYS A 91 -15.18 -0.03 3.05
CA LYS A 91 -15.25 -0.79 4.31
C LYS A 91 -15.31 0.14 5.52
N PRO A 92 -15.90 -0.32 6.65
CA PRO A 92 -16.09 0.51 7.84
C PRO A 92 -14.82 1.20 8.35
N GLN A 93 -13.65 0.54 8.29
CA GLN A 93 -12.39 1.15 8.72
C GLN A 93 -12.01 2.38 7.88
N HIS A 94 -12.18 2.30 6.55
CA HIS A 94 -11.90 3.45 5.67
C HIS A 94 -12.94 4.56 5.82
N THR A 95 -14.20 4.21 6.01
CA THR A 95 -15.26 5.19 6.28
C THR A 95 -15.01 5.93 7.58
N ALA A 96 -14.57 5.22 8.64
CA ALA A 96 -14.19 5.83 9.91
C ALA A 96 -12.97 6.76 9.77
N ALA A 97 -11.91 6.32 9.09
CA ALA A 97 -10.71 7.15 8.86
C ALA A 97 -11.03 8.42 8.04
N LYS A 98 -11.81 8.30 6.95
CA LYS A 98 -12.27 9.46 6.17
C LYS A 98 -13.13 10.40 6.99
N LYS A 99 -14.02 9.86 7.83
CA LYS A 99 -14.87 10.64 8.72
C LYS A 99 -14.02 11.42 9.74
N LEU A 100 -13.01 10.78 10.34
CA LEU A 100 -12.08 11.44 11.27
C LEU A 100 -11.26 12.55 10.59
N ALA A 101 -10.79 12.31 9.36
CA ALA A 101 -10.10 13.33 8.56
C ALA A 101 -11.03 14.53 8.24
N ASN A 102 -12.28 14.27 7.87
CA ASN A 102 -13.25 15.32 7.52
C ASN A 102 -13.84 16.06 8.72
N MET A 103 -13.84 15.45 9.92
CA MET A 103 -14.49 15.99 11.12
C MET A 103 -13.58 16.88 11.98
N SER A 104 -12.53 17.49 11.42
CA SER A 104 -11.76 18.61 12.01
C SER A 104 -10.64 18.32 13.02
N ASN A 105 -10.16 17.08 13.17
CA ASN A 105 -9.00 16.81 14.05
C ASN A 105 -7.64 17.07 13.39
N TYR A 106 -7.60 17.35 12.09
CA TYR A 106 -6.37 17.64 11.36
C TYR A 106 -6.42 19.08 10.85
N GLU A 107 -5.36 19.84 11.12
CA GLU A 107 -5.14 21.16 10.52
C GLU A 107 -4.94 21.05 9.01
N PHE A 108 -4.25 20.00 8.57
CA PHE A 108 -4.10 19.62 7.17
C PHE A 108 -3.89 18.11 7.05
N TYR A 109 -4.23 17.54 5.89
CA TYR A 109 -3.79 16.20 5.50
C TYR A 109 -3.44 16.17 4.03
N VAL A 110 -2.52 15.28 3.65
CA VAL A 110 -2.18 15.00 2.26
C VAL A 110 -2.60 13.57 1.94
N LEU A 111 -3.42 13.41 0.89
CA LEU A 111 -3.75 12.08 0.37
C LEU A 111 -2.95 11.80 -0.88
N GLU A 112 -1.96 10.92 -0.76
CA GLU A 112 -1.15 10.50 -1.88
C GLU A 112 -1.59 9.13 -2.43
N LYS A 113 -1.39 8.93 -3.73
CA LYS A 113 -1.70 7.65 -4.39
C LYS A 113 -0.50 7.22 -5.21
N TYR A 114 -0.16 5.94 -5.13
CA TYR A 114 1.00 5.39 -5.80
C TYR A 114 0.66 4.08 -6.52
N VAL A 115 1.39 3.79 -7.58
CA VAL A 115 1.44 2.47 -8.22
C VAL A 115 2.79 1.85 -7.92
N LEU A 116 2.75 0.65 -7.34
CA LEU A 116 3.91 -0.21 -7.19
C LEU A 116 4.04 -1.07 -8.45
N LYS A 117 5.15 -0.96 -9.18
CA LYS A 117 5.46 -1.78 -10.35
C LYS A 117 6.76 -2.52 -10.13
N LYS A 118 6.77 -3.82 -10.43
CA LYS A 118 7.98 -4.64 -10.45
C LYS A 118 7.92 -5.59 -11.63
N LYS A 119 8.95 -5.59 -12.48
CA LYS A 119 9.08 -6.59 -13.54
C LYS A 119 9.79 -7.85 -13.04
N MET A 120 9.62 -8.93 -13.78
CA MET A 120 10.44 -10.13 -13.62
C MET A 120 11.92 -9.75 -13.78
N ASN A 121 12.79 -10.31 -12.93
CA ASN A 121 14.23 -10.03 -12.86
C ASN A 121 14.63 -8.60 -12.41
N GLU A 122 13.69 -7.68 -12.15
CA GLU A 122 14.01 -6.43 -11.46
C GLU A 122 14.22 -6.69 -9.96
N THR A 123 15.26 -6.08 -9.39
CA THR A 123 15.57 -6.13 -7.95
C THR A 123 14.84 -5.07 -7.14
N GLU A 124 14.22 -4.10 -7.81
CA GLU A 124 13.60 -2.93 -7.20
C GLU A 124 12.12 -2.86 -7.55
N ILE A 125 11.32 -2.31 -6.64
CA ILE A 125 9.94 -1.89 -6.91
C ILE A 125 10.00 -0.43 -7.35
N LYS A 126 9.46 -0.14 -8.53
CA LYS A 126 9.22 1.22 -8.99
C LYS A 126 7.96 1.75 -8.33
N ILE A 127 8.09 2.87 -7.63
CA ILE A 127 6.98 3.56 -6.97
C ILE A 127 6.67 4.80 -7.78
N ILE A 128 5.45 4.87 -8.31
CA ILE A 128 5.04 5.93 -9.22
C ILE A 128 3.86 6.66 -8.58
N GLN A 129 4.07 7.91 -8.19
CA GLN A 129 2.99 8.75 -7.67
C GLN A 129 1.99 9.04 -8.80
N ILE A 130 0.72 8.76 -8.54
CA ILE A 130 -0.40 9.24 -9.35
C ILE A 130 -0.89 10.50 -8.65
N ILE A 131 -0.63 11.65 -9.26
CA ILE A 131 -1.10 12.93 -8.75
C ILE A 131 -2.64 12.93 -8.82
N GLN A 132 -3.29 12.93 -7.65
CA GLN A 132 -4.62 13.49 -7.50
C GLN A 132 -4.50 14.64 -6.52
N ASN A 133 -4.49 15.86 -7.05
CA ASN A 133 -4.68 17.06 -6.24
C ASN A 133 -6.10 17.00 -5.67
N ALA A 134 -6.23 16.49 -4.46
CA ALA A 134 -7.40 16.70 -3.63
C ALA A 134 -6.90 17.45 -2.39
N SER A 135 -6.66 18.74 -2.57
CA SER A 135 -6.76 19.69 -1.46
C SER A 135 -8.25 19.87 -1.16
N ILE A 136 -8.62 19.86 0.12
CA ILE A 136 -9.80 20.60 0.56
C ILE A 136 -9.39 22.07 0.64
#